data_AF-A0A9E5THY7-F1
#
_entry.id   AF-A0A9E5THY7-F1
#
_cell.length_a   1.000
_cell.length_b   1.000
_cell.length_c   1.000
_cell.angle_alpha   90.00
_cell.angle_beta   90.00
_cell.angle_gamma   90.00
#
_symmetry.space_group_name_H-M   'P 1'
#
loop_
_entity.id
_entity.type
_entity.pdbx_description
1 polymer ?
#
loop_
_entity_poly.entity_id
_entity_poly.type
_entity_poly.pdbx_seq_one_letter_code
_entity_poly.pdbx_strand_id
1 'polypeptide(L)'
;MDVEEAIETKIEPQLRQSFELSTTRSLLTMATLAYLTTVGGKTLRYRAFVDSLCSDERVTEEWGQAAAAKKAEEWKNLVPLHPETLVTVAPRAPS
;
A
#
# COMPACT_ATOMS: atom_id res chain seq x y z
N MET A 1 -7.46 -9.47 7.99
CA MET A 1 -6.85 -9.92 6.72
C MET A 1 -5.36 -9.72 6.85
N ASP A 2 -4.56 -10.70 6.44
CA ASP A 2 -3.13 -10.48 6.30
C ASP A 2 -2.81 -9.77 4.97
N VAL A 3 -1.52 -9.51 4.72
CA VAL A 3 -1.09 -8.72 3.56
C VAL A 3 -1.27 -9.49 2.27
N GLU A 4 -0.89 -10.76 2.26
CA GLU A 4 -0.95 -11.63 1.09
C GLU A 4 -2.40 -11.83 0.67
N GLU A 5 -3.29 -12.12 1.62
CA GLU A 5 -4.72 -12.23 1.41
C GLU A 5 -5.32 -10.91 0.88
N ALA A 6 -4.86 -9.75 1.39
CA ALA A 6 -5.30 -8.45 0.87
C ALA A 6 -4.91 -8.21 -0.59
N ILE A 7 -3.67 -8.54 -0.95
CA ILE A 7 -3.15 -8.37 -2.31
C ILE A 7 -3.90 -9.28 -3.28
N GLU A 8 -3.99 -10.57 -2.96
CA GLU A 8 -4.56 -11.59 -3.84
C GLU A 8 -6.08 -11.46 -4.02
N THR A 9 -6.81 -11.13 -2.95
CA THR A 9 -8.28 -11.15 -2.98
C THR A 9 -8.92 -9.80 -3.25
N LYS A 10 -8.20 -8.68 -3.03
CA LYS A 10 -8.75 -7.33 -3.20
C LYS A 10 -7.98 -6.50 -4.22
N ILE A 11 -6.66 -6.38 -4.08
CA ILE A 11 -5.87 -5.42 -4.88
C ILE A 11 -5.70 -5.92 -6.32
N GLU A 12 -5.14 -7.11 -6.51
CA GLU A 12 -4.89 -7.65 -7.86
C GLU A 12 -6.19 -7.77 -8.67
N PRO A 13 -7.31 -8.33 -8.14
CA PRO A 13 -8.55 -8.40 -8.89
C PRO A 13 -9.11 -7.03 -9.29
N GLN A 14 -8.99 -6.01 -8.44
CA GLN A 14 -9.45 -4.65 -8.75
C GLN A 14 -8.56 -3.99 -9.81
N LEU A 15 -7.25 -4.22 -9.77
CA LEU A 15 -6.36 -3.75 -10.85
C LEU A 15 -6.71 -4.39 -12.19
N ARG A 16 -6.99 -5.70 -12.20
CA ARG A 16 -7.38 -6.42 -13.42
C ARG A 16 -8.72 -6.00 -14.01
N GLN A 17 -9.54 -5.23 -13.29
CA GLN A 17 -10.77 -4.64 -13.83
C GLN A 17 -10.50 -3.38 -14.65
N SER A 18 -9.37 -2.68 -14.39
CA SER A 18 -9.01 -1.43 -15.07
C SER A 18 -7.81 -1.60 -16.00
N PHE A 19 -6.97 -2.61 -15.77
CA PHE A 19 -5.72 -2.80 -16.49
C PHE A 19 -5.62 -4.21 -17.08
N GLU A 20 -4.94 -4.31 -18.22
CA GLU A 20 -4.53 -5.59 -18.77
C GLU A 20 -3.58 -6.34 -17.81
N LEU A 21 -3.43 -7.64 -18.04
CA LEU A 21 -2.61 -8.50 -17.19
C LEU A 21 -1.13 -8.07 -17.15
N SER A 22 -0.58 -7.63 -18.28
CA SER A 22 0.80 -7.14 -18.40
C SER A 22 1.02 -5.90 -17.53
N THR A 23 0.13 -4.91 -17.65
CA THR A 23 0.16 -3.67 -16.87
C THR A 23 -0.06 -3.94 -15.38
N THR A 24 -1.01 -4.80 -15.04
CA THR A 24 -1.25 -5.23 -13.65
C THR A 24 0.01 -5.82 -13.02
N ARG A 25 0.68 -6.75 -13.72
CA ARG A 25 1.93 -7.37 -13.23
C ARG A 25 3.05 -6.34 -13.06
N SER A 26 3.17 -5.40 -14.00
CA SER A 26 4.15 -4.31 -13.92
C SER A 26 3.90 -3.43 -12.69
N LEU A 27 2.64 -3.02 -12.44
CA LEU A 27 2.24 -2.24 -11.27
C LEU A 27 2.55 -2.99 -9.96
N LEU A 28 2.12 -4.25 -9.86
CA LEU A 28 2.37 -5.09 -8.68
C LEU A 28 3.87 -5.30 -8.44
N THR A 29 4.67 -5.43 -9.49
CA THR A 29 6.14 -5.56 -9.37
C THR A 29 6.75 -4.30 -8.76
N MET A 30 6.38 -3.12 -9.27
CA MET A 30 6.88 -1.83 -8.75
C MET A 30 6.48 -1.62 -7.28
N ALA A 31 5.22 -1.89 -6.95
CA ALA A 31 4.75 -1.82 -5.57
C ALA A 31 5.45 -2.84 -4.65
N THR A 32 5.75 -4.04 -5.15
CA THR A 32 6.52 -5.05 -4.41
C THR A 32 7.95 -4.58 -4.13
N LEU A 33 8.59 -3.85 -5.04
CA LEU A 33 9.89 -3.24 -4.77
C LEU A 33 9.80 -2.23 -3.62
N ALA A 34 8.75 -1.40 -3.57
CA ALA A 34 8.52 -0.48 -2.45
C ALA A 34 8.30 -1.24 -1.13
N TYR A 35 7.55 -2.35 -1.16
CA TYR A 35 7.37 -3.24 -0.01
C TYR A 35 8.70 -3.79 0.52
N LEU A 36 9.56 -4.31 -0.36
CA LEU A 36 10.83 -4.96 0.00
C LEU A 36 11.89 -3.97 0.48
N THR A 37 11.90 -2.76 -0.06
CA THR A 37 12.88 -1.71 0.28
C THR A 37 12.49 -0.90 1.51
N THR A 38 11.22 -0.92 1.92
CA THR A 38 10.75 -0.21 3.11
C THR A 38 11.25 -0.89 4.39
N VAL A 39 11.97 -0.12 5.21
CA VAL A 39 12.40 -0.55 6.54
C VAL A 39 11.24 -0.41 7.52
N GLY A 40 10.86 -1.51 8.16
CA GLY A 40 9.81 -1.54 9.18
C GLY A 40 9.05 -2.85 9.20
N GLY A 41 8.01 -2.90 10.04
CA GLY A 41 7.12 -4.04 10.16
C GLY A 41 6.29 -4.31 8.90
N LYS A 42 5.69 -5.49 8.83
CA LYS A 42 4.88 -5.97 7.71
C LYS A 42 3.78 -4.97 7.30
N THR A 43 3.11 -4.36 8.27
CA THR A 43 2.07 -3.35 8.01
C THR A 43 2.62 -2.06 7.40
N LEU A 44 3.82 -1.60 7.81
CA LEU A 44 4.43 -0.40 7.23
C LEU A 44 4.85 -0.65 5.79
N ARG A 45 5.46 -1.80 5.52
CA ARG A 45 5.82 -2.24 4.16
C ARG A 45 4.58 -2.36 3.27
N TYR A 46 3.47 -2.87 3.81
CA TYR A 46 2.20 -2.93 3.09
C TYR A 46 1.65 -1.54 2.76
N ARG A 47 1.74 -0.57 3.67
CA ARG A 47 1.34 0.81 3.37
C ARG A 47 2.19 1.40 2.25
N ALA A 48 3.50 1.19 2.28
CA ALA A 48 4.41 1.62 1.21
C ALA A 48 4.10 0.97 -0.14
N PHE A 49 3.72 -0.31 -0.13
CA PHE A 49 3.22 -1.01 -1.32
C PHE A 49 1.99 -0.29 -1.90
N VAL A 50 0.98 -0.03 -1.06
CA VAL A 50 -0.27 0.61 -1.50
C VAL A 50 -0.02 2.03 -1.99
N ASP A 51 0.81 2.80 -1.27
CA ASP A 51 1.18 4.15 -1.65
C ASP A 51 1.89 4.19 -3.00
N SER A 52 2.91 3.34 -3.20
CA SER A 52 3.62 3.22 -4.47
C SER A 52 2.70 2.88 -5.63
N LEU A 53 1.70 2.03 -5.39
CA LEU A 53 0.78 1.59 -6.43
C LEU A 53 -0.23 2.70 -6.79
N CYS A 54 -0.82 3.36 -5.81
CA CYS A 54 -1.80 4.43 -6.02
C CYS A 54 -1.19 5.76 -6.44
N SER A 55 0.14 5.94 -6.29
CA SER A 55 0.88 7.08 -6.83
C SER A 55 1.48 6.83 -8.21
N ASP A 56 1.40 5.61 -8.76
CA ASP A 56 1.89 5.31 -10.11
C ASP A 56 1.09 6.13 -11.13
N GLU A 57 1.80 6.80 -12.05
CA GLU A 57 1.20 7.71 -13.03
C GLU A 57 0.06 7.03 -13.79
N ARG A 58 0.25 5.79 -14.22
CA ARG A 58 -0.76 5.00 -14.96
C ARG A 58 -2.03 4.79 -14.14
N VAL A 59 -1.90 4.62 -12.84
CA VAL A 59 -3.05 4.47 -11.93
C VAL A 59 -3.76 5.80 -11.74
N THR A 60 -3.00 6.88 -11.58
CA THR A 60 -3.59 8.21 -11.40
C THR A 60 -4.20 8.78 -12.68
N GLU A 61 -3.72 8.40 -13.86
CA GLU A 61 -4.31 8.75 -15.15
C GLU A 61 -5.61 7.98 -15.40
N GLU A 62 -5.63 6.68 -15.13
CA GLU A 62 -6.81 5.81 -15.35
C GLU A 62 -7.94 6.11 -14.36
N TRP A 63 -7.63 6.27 -13.07
CA TRP A 63 -8.65 6.45 -12.03
C TRP A 63 -8.88 7.92 -11.66
N GLY A 64 -7.92 8.79 -11.93
CA GLY A 64 -7.86 10.13 -11.37
C GLY A 64 -7.26 10.15 -9.96
N GLN A 65 -6.53 11.21 -9.65
CA GLN A 65 -5.82 11.43 -8.38
C GLN A 65 -6.72 11.21 -7.13
N ALA A 66 -7.92 11.76 -7.15
CA ALA A 66 -8.84 11.67 -6.01
C ALA A 66 -9.37 10.24 -5.78
N ALA A 67 -9.67 9.51 -6.85
CA ALA A 67 -10.14 8.13 -6.74
C ALA A 67 -8.99 7.19 -6.33
N ALA A 68 -7.78 7.40 -6.88
CA ALA A 68 -6.58 6.66 -6.50
C ALA A 68 -6.25 6.86 -5.01
N ALA A 69 -6.31 8.10 -4.51
CA ALA A 69 -6.10 8.41 -3.09
C ALA A 69 -7.16 7.75 -2.19
N LYS A 70 -8.44 7.81 -2.58
CA LYS A 70 -9.51 7.13 -1.85
C LYS A 70 -9.29 5.62 -1.81
N LYS A 71 -8.91 5.02 -2.94
CA LYS A 71 -8.63 3.59 -3.07
C LYS A 71 -7.44 3.17 -2.20
N ALA A 72 -6.40 4.00 -2.14
CA ALA A 72 -5.25 3.78 -1.26
C ALA A 72 -5.68 3.66 0.21
N GLU A 73 -6.52 4.58 0.70
CA GLU A 73 -7.03 4.52 2.07
C GLU A 73 -7.93 3.31 2.31
N GLU A 74 -8.81 2.97 1.37
CA GLU A 74 -9.62 1.75 1.43
C GLU A 74 -8.74 0.50 1.60
N TRP A 75 -7.69 0.37 0.80
CA TRP A 75 -6.79 -0.78 0.85
C TRP A 75 -5.90 -0.77 2.09
N LYS A 76 -5.36 0.36 2.53
CA LYS A 76 -4.60 0.45 3.79
C LYS A 76 -5.41 0.00 5.00
N ASN A 77 -6.73 0.20 4.97
CA ASN A 77 -7.64 -0.21 6.05
C ASN A 77 -7.99 -1.70 6.04
N LEU A 78 -7.65 -2.44 4.97
CA LEU A 78 -7.81 -3.90 4.92
C LEU A 78 -6.86 -4.63 5.87
N VAL A 79 -5.69 -4.06 6.13
CA VAL A 79 -4.65 -4.61 7.01
C VAL A 79 -4.52 -3.70 8.24
N PRO A 80 -4.97 -4.15 9.43
CA PRO A 80 -4.97 -3.31 10.62
C PRO A 80 -3.55 -2.91 11.04
N LEU A 81 -3.45 -1.72 11.64
CA LEU A 81 -2.25 -1.30 12.35
C LEU A 81 -2.09 -2.17 13.59
N HIS A 82 -1.02 -2.95 13.66
CA HIS A 82 -0.65 -3.59 14.93
C HIS A 82 -0.08 -2.52 15.87
N PRO A 83 -0.59 -2.41 17.11
CA PRO A 83 -0.26 -1.34 18.05
C PRO A 83 1.21 -1.32 18.51
N GLU A 84 1.97 -2.38 18.24
CA GLU A 84 3.42 -2.44 18.54
C GLU A 84 4.27 -1.45 17.72
N THR A 85 3.64 -0.72 16.79
CA THR A 85 4.29 0.30 15.96
C THR A 85 4.25 1.72 16.59
N LEU A 86 3.63 1.88 17.77
CA LEU A 86 3.67 3.15 18.49
C LEU A 86 5.00 3.29 19.22
N VAL A 87 5.97 3.96 18.57
CA VAL A 87 7.15 4.48 19.26
C VAL A 87 6.67 5.54 20.24
N THR A 88 6.52 5.17 21.51
CA THR A 88 6.38 6.12 22.63
C THR A 88 7.64 6.96 22.69
N VAL A 89 7.61 8.17 22.11
CA VAL A 89 8.66 9.17 22.34
C VAL A 89 8.46 9.69 23.75
N ALA A 90 9.19 9.14 24.72
CA ALA A 90 9.21 9.66 26.08
C ALA A 90 9.86 11.07 26.07
N PRO A 91 9.25 12.08 26.72
CA PRO A 91 9.85 13.40 26.80
C PRO A 91 11.14 13.33 27.64
N ARG A 92 12.25 13.81 27.06
CA ARG A 92 13.55 13.90 27.72
C ARG A 92 13.45 14.88 28.90
N ALA A 93 13.73 14.42 30.11
CA ALA A 93 13.71 15.26 31.31
C ALA A 93 14.72 16.41 31.19
N PRO A 94 14.37 17.64 31.62
CA PRO A 94 15.30 18.75 31.66
C PRO A 94 16.39 18.49 32.72
N SER A 95 17.63 18.83 32.38
CA SER A 95 18.82 18.73 33.24
C SER A 95 18.85 19.81 34.32
#